data_AF-A0A7X0IZU4-F1
#
_entry.id   AF-A0A7X0IZU4-F1
#
_cell.length_a   1.000
_cell.length_b   1.000
_cell.length_c   1.000
_cell.angle_alpha   90.00
_cell.angle_beta   90.00
_cell.angle_gamma   90.00
#
_symmetry.space_group_name_H-M   'P 1'
#
loop_
_entity.id
_entity.type
_entity.pdbx_description
1 polymer ?
#
loop_
_entity_poly.entity_id
_entity_poly.type
_entity_poly.pdbx_seq_one_letter_code
_entity_poly.pdbx_strand_id
1 'polypeptide(L)'
;MREIKTLCYPEDFRITTTATKIDVRSLLQEFVDAVSFYAFFSGQADQAGAVQVDIIWDCLLSDKGNAIKGVAMSDITRFYMSFFTALYYEEDLSDKEKLKRSRIIMRQWENEYAMVNDISSEIRLEDGSVLELSFDFKMVCKISGLLPEEILEYFMGCFRLKK
;
A
#
# COMPACT_ATOMS: atom_id res chain seq x y z
N MET A 1 8.87 -22.00 -1.87
CA MET A 1 9.26 -20.69 -2.44
C MET A 1 8.05 -20.10 -3.14
N ARG A 2 7.50 -18.97 -2.68
CA ARG A 2 6.54 -18.21 -3.50
C ARG A 2 7.34 -17.59 -4.65
N GLU A 3 6.89 -17.77 -5.89
CA GLU A 3 7.52 -17.15 -7.05
C GLU A 3 7.41 -15.63 -6.93
N ILE A 4 8.53 -14.92 -7.08
CA ILE A 4 8.53 -13.47 -7.15
C ILE A 4 7.91 -13.11 -8.50
N LYS A 5 6.69 -12.55 -8.47
CA LYS A 5 5.98 -12.15 -9.67
C LYS A 5 6.64 -10.91 -10.26
N THR A 6 6.86 -10.93 -11.58
CA THR A 6 7.36 -9.77 -12.31
C THR A 6 6.20 -8.82 -12.59
N LEU A 7 6.35 -7.56 -12.22
CA LEU A 7 5.36 -6.52 -12.49
C LEU A 7 5.36 -6.17 -13.98
N CYS A 8 4.20 -6.21 -14.64
CA CYS A 8 4.06 -5.89 -16.07
C CYS A 8 3.67 -4.42 -16.25
N TYR A 9 4.42 -3.68 -17.07
CA TYR A 9 4.16 -2.26 -17.30
C TYR A 9 3.18 -2.05 -18.47
N PRO A 10 2.11 -1.26 -18.27
CA PRO A 10 1.26 -0.81 -19.37
C PRO A 10 2.04 -0.03 -20.44
N GLU A 11 1.66 -0.18 -21.72
CA GLU A 11 2.34 0.50 -22.84
C GLU A 11 2.36 2.03 -22.67
N ASP A 12 1.21 2.64 -22.34
CA ASP A 12 1.11 4.08 -22.10
C ASP A 12 2.03 4.54 -20.96
N PHE A 13 2.20 3.72 -19.92
CA PHE A 13 3.11 4.01 -18.82
C PHE A 13 4.57 3.95 -19.27
N ARG A 14 4.97 2.94 -20.06
CA ARG A 14 6.32 2.85 -20.66
C ARG A 14 6.61 4.05 -21.56
N ILE A 15 5.66 4.43 -22.42
CA ILE A 15 5.79 5.60 -23.31
C ILE A 15 5.97 6.87 -22.47
N THR A 16 5.11 7.08 -21.47
CA THR A 16 5.12 8.27 -20.63
C THR A 16 6.44 8.40 -19.88
N THR A 17 6.86 7.34 -19.17
CA THR A 17 8.10 7.34 -18.37
C THR A 17 9.35 7.50 -19.24
N THR A 18 9.36 6.92 -20.45
CA THR A 18 10.44 7.12 -21.43
C THR A 18 10.49 8.56 -21.93
N ALA A 19 9.35 9.14 -22.29
CA ALA A 19 9.26 10.51 -22.82
C ALA A 19 9.66 11.56 -21.76
N THR A 20 9.29 11.32 -20.50
CA THR A 20 9.59 12.22 -19.37
C THR A 20 10.92 11.91 -18.67
N LYS A 21 11.60 10.82 -19.06
CA LYS A 21 12.84 10.32 -18.43
C LYS A 21 12.69 10.06 -16.93
N ILE A 22 11.52 9.60 -16.51
CA ILE A 22 11.26 9.22 -15.12
C ILE A 22 11.89 7.84 -14.86
N ASP A 23 12.63 7.73 -13.77
CA ASP A 23 13.08 6.43 -13.27
C ASP A 23 11.90 5.67 -12.66
N VAL A 24 11.49 4.60 -13.35
CA VAL A 24 10.32 3.78 -12.97
C VAL A 24 10.50 3.19 -11.58
N ARG A 25 11.70 2.69 -11.25
CA ARG A 25 11.95 2.08 -9.94
C ARG A 25 11.74 3.10 -8.83
N SER A 26 12.37 4.27 -8.95
CA SER A 26 12.22 5.34 -7.95
C SER A 26 10.77 5.80 -7.83
N LEU A 27 10.06 5.99 -8.94
CA LEU A 27 8.64 6.37 -8.93
C LEU A 27 7.77 5.36 -8.17
N LEU A 28 7.95 4.07 -8.46
CA LEU A 28 7.16 3.02 -7.80
C LEU A 28 7.54 2.86 -6.33
N GLN A 29 8.83 2.99 -5.98
CA GLN A 29 9.28 2.96 -4.59
C GLN A 29 8.72 4.14 -3.79
N GLU A 30 8.73 5.35 -4.35
CA GLU A 30 8.12 6.54 -3.73
C GLU A 30 6.62 6.33 -3.46
N PHE A 31 5.90 5.70 -4.38
CA PHE A 31 4.50 5.34 -4.17
C PHE A 31 4.34 4.38 -2.98
N VAL A 32 5.12 3.30 -2.94
CA VAL A 32 5.07 2.28 -1.87
C VAL A 32 5.42 2.87 -0.50
N ASP A 33 6.43 3.74 -0.44
CA ASP A 33 6.91 4.35 0.81
C ASP A 33 5.97 5.45 1.32
N ALA A 34 5.22 6.09 0.43
CA ALA A 34 4.27 7.12 0.77
C ALA A 34 2.93 6.56 1.30
N VAL A 35 2.65 5.26 1.10
CA VAL A 35 1.43 4.63 1.61
C VAL A 35 1.44 4.63 3.14
N SER A 36 0.39 5.19 3.74
CA SER A 36 0.17 5.14 5.18
C SER A 36 -1.01 4.24 5.49
N PHE A 37 -0.77 3.20 6.31
CA PHE A 37 -1.83 2.33 6.80
C PHE A 37 -2.86 3.10 7.60
N TYR A 38 -2.42 4.06 8.41
CA TYR A 38 -3.33 4.85 9.23
C TYR A 38 -4.23 5.76 8.39
N ALA A 39 -3.69 6.43 7.37
CA ALA A 39 -4.50 7.25 6.46
C ALA A 39 -5.53 6.40 5.71
N PHE A 40 -5.14 5.19 5.29
CA PHE A 40 -6.06 4.22 4.70
C PHE A 40 -7.16 3.80 5.70
N PHE A 41 -6.79 3.47 6.94
CA PHE A 41 -7.69 3.01 7.99
C PHE A 41 -8.69 4.08 8.45
N SER A 42 -8.23 5.31 8.63
CA SER A 42 -9.05 6.41 9.15
C SER A 42 -9.93 7.07 8.07
N GLY A 43 -9.71 6.74 6.79
CA GLY A 43 -10.33 7.42 5.66
C GLY A 43 -9.92 8.89 5.54
N GLN A 44 -8.83 9.31 6.20
CA GLN A 44 -8.35 10.69 6.14
C GLN A 44 -7.43 10.89 4.94
N ALA A 45 -8.01 11.32 3.82
CA ALA A 45 -7.32 11.76 2.61
C ALA A 45 -6.69 13.16 2.73
N ASP A 46 -6.67 13.76 3.93
CA ASP A 46 -6.19 15.14 4.12
C ASP A 46 -4.71 15.20 4.59
N GLN A 47 -4.02 14.05 4.65
CA GLN A 47 -2.67 13.91 5.21
C GLN A 47 -1.68 13.22 4.25
N ALA A 48 -0.41 13.13 4.68
CA ALA A 48 0.65 12.43 3.93
C ALA A 48 0.21 11.00 3.55
N GLY A 49 0.28 10.68 2.25
CA GLY A 49 -0.19 9.41 1.70
C GLY A 49 -1.60 9.44 1.12
N ALA A 50 -2.31 10.57 1.19
CA ALA A 50 -3.67 10.73 0.67
C ALA A 50 -3.86 10.26 -0.77
N VAL A 51 -3.02 10.75 -1.68
CA VAL A 51 -3.10 10.40 -3.11
C VAL A 51 -2.93 8.90 -3.30
N GLN A 52 -2.01 8.27 -2.57
CA GLN A 52 -1.78 6.83 -2.61
C GLN A 52 -3.00 6.06 -2.07
N VAL A 53 -3.58 6.53 -0.98
CA VAL A 53 -4.78 5.94 -0.36
C VAL A 53 -5.98 6.07 -1.30
N ASP A 54 -6.18 7.21 -1.94
CA ASP A 54 -7.25 7.42 -2.93
C ASP A 54 -7.08 6.46 -4.12
N ILE A 55 -5.86 6.32 -4.65
CA ILE A 55 -5.55 5.37 -5.72
C ILE A 55 -5.85 3.93 -5.31
N ILE A 56 -5.55 3.56 -4.05
CA ILE A 56 -5.85 2.22 -3.51
C ILE A 56 -7.36 2.01 -3.37
N TRP A 57 -8.10 3.01 -2.87
CA TRP A 57 -9.56 2.95 -2.78
C TRP A 57 -10.20 2.86 -4.17
N ASP A 58 -9.74 3.66 -5.12
CA ASP A 58 -10.18 3.59 -6.51
C ASP A 58 -9.90 2.21 -7.12
N CYS A 59 -8.72 1.63 -6.86
CA CYS A 59 -8.39 0.27 -7.27
C CYS A 59 -9.36 -0.75 -6.66
N LEU A 60 -9.66 -0.63 -5.37
CA LEU A 60 -10.57 -1.52 -4.63
C LEU A 60 -12.02 -1.42 -5.15
N LEU A 61 -12.46 -0.22 -5.53
CA LEU A 61 -13.80 0.05 -6.03
C LEU A 61 -13.97 -0.23 -7.53
N SER A 62 -12.86 -0.31 -8.28
CA SER A 62 -12.88 -0.68 -9.69
C SER A 62 -13.26 -2.16 -9.89
N ASP A 63 -13.71 -2.55 -11.09
CA ASP A 63 -14.03 -3.96 -11.44
C ASP A 63 -12.83 -4.93 -11.31
N LYS A 64 -11.62 -4.43 -11.00
CA LYS A 64 -10.45 -5.24 -10.63
C LYS A 64 -10.42 -5.61 -9.14
N GLY A 65 -11.14 -4.88 -8.30
CA GLY A 65 -11.30 -5.16 -6.88
C GLY A 65 -12.17 -6.40 -6.70
N ASN A 66 -11.56 -7.51 -6.30
CA ASN A 66 -12.34 -8.57 -5.70
C ASN A 66 -13.02 -7.97 -4.46
N ALA A 67 -14.36 -7.99 -4.42
CA ALA A 67 -15.14 -7.61 -3.24
C ALA A 67 -14.47 -8.17 -1.99
N ILE A 68 -14.23 -7.34 -0.96
CA ILE A 68 -13.51 -7.69 0.28
C ILE A 68 -13.89 -9.11 0.71
N LYS A 69 -13.10 -10.10 0.28
CA LYS A 69 -13.31 -11.48 0.69
C LYS A 69 -12.82 -11.47 2.11
N GLY A 70 -13.73 -11.55 3.08
CA GLY A 70 -13.43 -11.45 4.51
C GLY A 70 -12.13 -12.18 4.82
N VAL A 71 -11.04 -11.44 4.87
CA VAL A 71 -9.72 -12.02 5.03
C VAL A 71 -9.70 -12.53 6.46
N ALA A 72 -9.40 -13.82 6.66
CA ALA A 72 -9.24 -14.36 7.99
C ALA A 72 -8.11 -13.59 8.68
N MET A 73 -8.49 -12.63 9.53
CA MET A 73 -7.54 -11.83 10.28
C MET A 73 -6.91 -12.71 11.36
N SER A 74 -5.58 -12.77 11.36
CA SER A 74 -4.85 -13.38 12.47
C SER A 74 -5.13 -12.62 13.77
N ASP A 75 -4.94 -13.28 14.91
CA ASP A 75 -5.14 -12.63 16.22
C ASP A 75 -4.20 -11.43 16.41
N ILE A 76 -2.98 -11.49 15.88
CA ILE A 76 -2.03 -10.37 15.85
C ILE A 76 -2.60 -9.21 15.04
N THR A 77 -3.16 -9.48 13.85
CA THR A 77 -3.81 -8.44 13.04
C THR A 77 -4.97 -7.80 13.81
N ARG A 78 -5.83 -8.61 14.43
CA ARG A 78 -6.98 -8.11 15.21
C ARG A 78 -6.52 -7.27 16.43
N PHE A 79 -5.46 -7.70 17.11
CA PHE A 79 -4.86 -6.97 18.23
C PHE A 79 -4.36 -5.58 17.78
N TYR A 80 -3.57 -5.50 16.71
CA TYR A 80 -3.07 -4.22 16.21
C TYR A 80 -4.16 -3.30 15.65
N MET A 81 -5.15 -3.87 14.95
CA MET A 81 -6.34 -3.14 14.50
C MET A 81 -7.11 -2.48 15.65
N SER A 82 -7.14 -3.10 16.84
CA SER A 82 -7.78 -2.50 18.02
C SER A 82 -7.08 -1.22 18.48
N PHE A 83 -5.75 -1.12 18.37
CA PHE A 83 -5.03 0.11 18.70
C PHE A 83 -5.29 1.22 17.69
N PHE A 84 -5.36 0.90 16.39
CA PHE A 84 -5.74 1.89 15.38
C PHE A 84 -7.17 2.38 15.55
N THR A 85 -8.08 1.47 15.92
CA THR A 85 -9.46 1.81 16.24
C THR A 85 -9.52 2.75 17.45
N ALA A 86 -8.84 2.42 18.55
CA ALA A 86 -8.75 3.29 19.71
C ALA A 86 -8.18 4.66 19.33
N LEU A 87 -7.05 4.69 18.61
CA LEU A 87 -6.40 5.91 18.17
C LEU A 87 -7.29 6.79 17.27
N TYR A 88 -8.12 6.19 16.43
CA TYR A 88 -9.08 6.92 15.60
C TYR A 88 -10.10 7.68 16.47
N TYR A 89 -10.65 7.03 17.49
CA TYR A 89 -11.66 7.60 18.40
C TYR A 89 -11.10 8.53 19.48
N GLU A 90 -9.78 8.71 19.60
CA GLU A 90 -9.17 9.69 20.51
C GLU A 90 -9.44 11.12 20.02
N GLU A 91 -10.50 11.77 20.48
CA GLU A 91 -10.89 13.12 20.04
C GLU A 91 -9.90 14.22 20.51
N ASP A 92 -9.19 13.98 21.61
CA ASP A 92 -8.25 14.95 22.20
C ASP A 92 -6.92 15.08 21.44
N LEU A 93 -6.65 14.18 20.49
CA LEU A 93 -5.41 14.17 19.72
C LEU A 93 -5.58 14.85 18.38
N SER A 94 -4.63 15.73 18.06
CA SER A 94 -4.54 16.24 16.70
C SER A 94 -4.20 15.12 15.71
N ASP A 95 -4.65 15.29 14.48
CA ASP A 95 -4.33 14.46 13.32
C ASP A 95 -2.83 14.15 13.18
N LYS A 96 -1.98 15.15 13.42
CA LYS A 96 -0.51 14.99 13.40
C LYS A 96 0.00 14.09 14.54
N GLU A 97 -0.60 14.18 15.72
CA GLU A 97 -0.24 13.33 16.85
C GLU A 97 -0.72 11.90 16.64
N LYS A 98 -1.93 11.73 16.08
CA LYS A 98 -2.45 10.43 15.66
C LYS A 98 -1.51 9.79 14.64
N LEU A 99 -1.09 10.51 13.60
CA LEU A 99 -0.12 10.01 12.62
C LEU A 99 1.23 9.65 13.27
N LYS A 100 1.70 10.41 14.26
CA LYS A 100 2.95 10.07 14.97
C LYS A 100 2.81 8.79 15.78
N ARG A 101 1.70 8.62 16.51
CA ARG A 101 1.43 7.42 17.33
C ARG A 101 1.19 6.19 16.45
N SER A 102 0.52 6.37 15.31
CA SER A 102 0.25 5.29 14.36
C SER A 102 1.55 4.67 13.82
N ARG A 103 2.58 5.46 13.56
CA ARG A 103 3.92 4.96 13.17
C ARG A 103 4.58 4.11 14.25
N ILE A 104 4.35 4.41 15.52
CA ILE A 104 4.87 3.59 16.63
C ILE A 104 4.16 2.24 16.66
N ILE A 105 2.84 2.24 16.52
CA ILE A 105 2.01 1.03 16.46
C ILE A 105 2.43 0.18 15.25
N MET A 106 2.62 0.79 14.07
CA MET A 106 3.06 0.08 12.86
C MET A 106 4.42 -0.59 13.03
N ARG A 107 5.38 0.09 13.66
CA ARG A 107 6.70 -0.50 13.92
C ARG A 107 6.62 -1.67 14.91
N GLN A 108 5.79 -1.57 15.94
CA GLN A 108 5.56 -2.67 16.88
C GLN A 108 4.93 -3.87 16.16
N TRP A 109 3.93 -3.59 15.32
CA TRP A 109 3.27 -4.61 14.52
C TRP A 109 4.25 -5.29 13.57
N GLU A 110 5.07 -4.54 12.84
CA GLU A 110 6.09 -5.07 11.94
C GLU A 110 7.04 -6.02 12.67
N ASN A 111 7.54 -5.63 13.84
CA ASN A 111 8.46 -6.44 14.63
C ASN A 111 7.83 -7.77 15.08
N GLU A 112 6.56 -7.77 15.48
CA GLU A 112 5.84 -9.00 15.83
C GLU A 112 5.52 -9.85 14.60
N TYR A 113 5.13 -9.21 13.48
CA TYR A 113 4.79 -9.91 12.24
C TYR A 113 6.01 -10.55 11.57
N ALA A 114 7.19 -9.93 11.69
CA ALA A 114 8.45 -10.48 11.20
C ALA A 114 8.75 -11.87 11.79
N MET A 115 8.27 -12.16 13.00
CA MET A 115 8.43 -13.46 13.65
C MET A 115 7.53 -14.56 13.08
N VAL A 116 6.49 -14.19 12.32
CA VAL A 116 5.45 -15.11 11.82
C VAL A 116 5.42 -15.23 10.28
N ASN A 117 6.24 -14.41 9.61
CA ASN A 117 6.78 -14.53 8.24
C ASN A 117 5.85 -15.14 7.16
N ASP A 118 4.93 -14.34 6.61
CA ASP A 118 4.01 -14.83 5.56
C ASP A 118 3.67 -13.81 4.44
N ILE A 119 4.42 -12.71 4.29
CA ILE A 119 4.17 -11.73 3.21
C ILE A 119 5.46 -11.51 2.44
N SER A 120 5.41 -11.62 1.10
CA SER A 120 6.55 -11.28 0.25
C SER A 120 6.96 -9.83 0.53
N SER A 121 8.23 -9.60 0.81
CA SER A 121 8.78 -8.26 1.02
C SER A 121 9.11 -7.56 -0.29
N GLU A 122 9.06 -8.26 -1.42
CA GLU A 122 9.68 -7.81 -2.66
C GLU A 122 8.81 -8.12 -3.89
N ILE A 123 8.89 -7.23 -4.88
CA ILE A 123 8.37 -7.41 -6.24
C ILE A 123 9.51 -7.16 -7.23
N ARG A 124 9.61 -8.01 -8.26
CA ARG A 124 10.60 -7.83 -9.32
C ARG A 124 10.01 -6.98 -10.46
N LEU A 125 10.83 -6.06 -10.95
CA LEU A 125 10.52 -5.20 -12.10
C LEU A 125 10.98 -5.86 -13.40
N GLU A 126 10.47 -5.37 -14.55
CA GLU A 126 10.81 -5.93 -15.87
C GLU A 126 12.30 -5.83 -16.21
N ASP A 127 13.00 -4.82 -15.67
CA ASP A 127 14.44 -4.60 -15.83
C ASP A 127 15.28 -5.46 -14.86
N GLY A 128 14.64 -6.31 -14.05
CA GLY A 128 15.27 -7.17 -13.06
C GLY A 128 15.56 -6.50 -11.73
N SER A 129 15.31 -5.19 -11.58
CA SER A 129 15.41 -4.51 -10.29
C SER A 129 14.27 -4.95 -9.34
N VAL A 130 14.40 -4.59 -8.07
CA VAL A 130 13.48 -5.02 -7.01
C VAL A 130 12.91 -3.79 -6.30
N LEU A 131 11.60 -3.85 -6.05
CA LEU A 131 10.88 -2.96 -5.14
C LEU A 131 10.77 -3.61 -3.77
N GLU A 132 11.11 -2.85 -2.74
CA GLU A 132 10.93 -3.27 -1.35
C GLU A 132 9.56 -2.78 -0.86
N LEU A 133 8.73 -3.69 -0.40
CA LEU A 133 7.39 -3.38 0.09
C LEU A 133 7.43 -2.96 1.55
N SER A 134 7.07 -1.69 1.78
CA SER A 134 6.88 -1.12 3.12
C SER A 134 5.84 -1.94 3.91
N PHE A 135 5.98 -2.00 5.23
CA PHE A 135 5.03 -2.73 6.06
C PHE A 135 3.62 -2.15 5.99
N ASP A 136 3.49 -0.82 5.95
CA ASP A 136 2.23 -0.13 5.69
C ASP A 136 1.57 -0.60 4.40
N PHE A 137 2.29 -0.60 3.28
CA PHE A 137 1.74 -1.03 2.01
C PHE A 137 1.28 -2.49 2.05
N LYS A 138 2.11 -3.38 2.62
CA LYS A 138 1.76 -4.81 2.79
C LYS A 138 0.48 -5.00 3.60
N MET A 139 0.32 -4.23 4.67
CA MET A 139 -0.87 -4.34 5.53
C MET A 139 -2.11 -3.78 4.85
N VAL A 140 -2.00 -2.70 4.09
CA VAL A 140 -3.10 -2.18 3.27
C VAL A 140 -3.53 -3.21 2.22
N CYS A 141 -2.59 -3.82 1.48
CA CYS A 141 -2.87 -4.90 0.54
C CYS A 141 -3.61 -6.05 1.23
N LYS A 142 -3.08 -6.51 2.37
CA LYS A 142 -3.64 -7.62 3.13
C LYS A 142 -5.08 -7.37 3.59
N ILE A 143 -5.39 -6.17 4.09
CA ILE A 143 -6.72 -5.84 4.62
C ILE A 143 -7.72 -5.54 3.51
N SER A 144 -7.28 -4.87 2.44
CA SER A 144 -8.11 -4.64 1.25
C SER A 144 -8.38 -5.93 0.46
N GLY A 145 -7.56 -6.96 0.64
CA GLY A 145 -7.63 -8.21 -0.12
C GLY A 145 -7.05 -8.07 -1.53
N LEU A 146 -6.38 -6.95 -1.83
CA LEU A 146 -5.69 -6.69 -3.09
C LEU A 146 -4.26 -7.22 -3.03
N LEU A 147 -3.77 -7.69 -4.17
CA LEU A 147 -2.35 -8.01 -4.34
C LEU A 147 -1.54 -6.72 -4.55
N PRO A 148 -0.31 -6.64 -4.03
CA PRO A 148 0.60 -5.52 -4.29
C PRO A 148 0.71 -5.16 -5.78
N GLU A 149 0.79 -6.16 -6.65
CA GLU A 149 0.90 -5.98 -8.10
C GLU A 149 -0.36 -5.36 -8.69
N GLU A 150 -1.56 -5.71 -8.20
CA GLU A 150 -2.83 -5.15 -8.68
C GLU A 150 -2.89 -3.64 -8.44
N ILE A 151 -2.45 -3.20 -7.25
CA ILE A 151 -2.41 -1.78 -6.88
C ILE A 151 -1.36 -1.05 -7.73
N LEU A 152 -0.15 -1.60 -7.88
CA LEU A 152 0.89 -0.97 -8.68
C LEU A 152 0.52 -0.89 -10.17
N GLU A 153 -0.10 -1.93 -10.71
CA GLU A 153 -0.65 -1.92 -12.08
C GLU A 153 -1.76 -0.88 -12.25
N TYR A 154 -2.62 -0.72 -11.24
CA TYR A 154 -3.64 0.33 -11.24
C TYR A 154 -3.01 1.72 -11.23
N PHE A 155 -2.05 1.97 -10.32
CA PHE A 155 -1.29 3.21 -10.24
C PHE A 155 -0.61 3.56 -11.56
N MET A 156 0.10 2.61 -12.19
CA MET A 156 0.70 2.81 -13.51
C MET A 156 -0.36 3.10 -14.58
N GLY A 157 -1.55 2.48 -14.47
CA GLY A 157 -2.70 2.74 -15.33
C GLY A 157 -3.24 4.17 -15.23
N CYS A 158 -3.02 4.88 -14.12
CA CYS A 158 -3.41 6.29 -13.96
C CYS A 158 -2.57 7.24 -14.84
N PHE A 159 -1.41 6.82 -15.35
CA PHE A 159 -0.58 7.61 -16.27
C PHE A 159 -1.07 7.56 -17.72
N ARG A 160 -2.20 6.89 -18.01
CA ARG A 160 -2.80 6.91 -19.34
C ARG A 160 -3.05 8.37 -19.76
N LEU A 161 -2.40 8.77 -20.85
CA LEU A 161 -2.72 10.02 -21.54
C LEU A 161 -4.21 9.95 -21.91
N LYS A 162 -5.02 10.85 -21.34
CA LYS A 162 -6.42 11.00 -21.75
C LYS A 162 -6.42 11.25 -23.27
N LYS A 163 -6.93 10.29 -24.03
CA LYS A 163 -7.26 10.48 -25.45
C LYS A 163 -8.47 11.39 -25.59
#